data_AF-A0A917TMM1-F1
#
_entry.id   AF-A0A917TMM1-F1
#
_cell.length_a   1.000
_cell.length_b   1.000
_cell.length_c   1.000
_cell.angle_alpha   90.00
_cell.angle_beta   90.00
_cell.angle_gamma   90.00
#
_symmetry.space_group_name_H-M   'P 1'
#
loop_
_entity.id
_entity.type
_entity.pdbx_description
1 polymer ?
#
loop_
_entity_poly.entity_id
_entity_poly.type
_entity_poly.pdbx_seq_one_letter_code
_entity_poly.pdbx_strand_id
1 'polypeptide(L)'
;MKIRYCEGWLAALLAFQPWAGEVVRWSVEGGPKPVGLTFAGRIRLQLALGGTTDASHDGQPRDWDGGPVRSPAVDASPRTPVEWADALAQAATGAAHPGVKSVETYAQWGGSTKPGGLRIVCADGAEIFGSLI
;
A
#
# COMPACT_ATOMS: atom_id res chain seq x y z
N MET A 1 4.13 -6.65 12.31
CA MET A 1 3.23 -7.50 11.49
C MET A 1 2.27 -6.74 10.57
N LYS A 2 1.54 -5.69 11.02
CA LYS A 2 0.50 -4.98 10.23
C LYS A 2 0.91 -4.52 8.81
N ILE A 3 2.11 -3.97 8.64
CA ILE A 3 2.65 -3.58 7.32
C ILE A 3 2.68 -4.73 6.30
N ARG A 4 2.85 -5.98 6.74
CA ARG A 4 2.87 -7.17 5.87
C ARG A 4 1.46 -7.55 5.39
N TYR A 5 0.46 -7.34 6.22
CA TYR A 5 -0.93 -7.54 5.84
C TYR A 5 -1.36 -6.48 4.82
N CYS A 6 -0.98 -5.22 5.04
CA CYS A 6 -1.14 -4.16 4.04
C CYS A 6 -0.43 -4.49 2.72
N GLU A 7 0.82 -4.95 2.75
CA GLU A 7 1.55 -5.41 1.55
C GLU A 7 0.81 -6.52 0.81
N GLY A 8 0.34 -7.55 1.54
CA GLY A 8 -0.40 -8.65 0.95
C GLY A 8 -1.74 -8.21 0.34
N TRP A 9 -2.46 -7.32 1.02
CA TRP A 9 -3.69 -6.73 0.55
C TRP A 9 -3.48 -5.90 -0.73
N LEU A 10 -2.48 -5.00 -0.75
CA LEU A 10 -2.12 -4.21 -1.92
C LEU A 10 -1.67 -5.09 -3.09
N ALA A 11 -0.91 -6.17 -2.83
CA ALA A 11 -0.51 -7.11 -3.87
C ALA A 11 -1.73 -7.82 -4.49
N ALA A 12 -2.64 -8.33 -3.66
CA ALA A 12 -3.85 -8.99 -4.12
C ALA A 12 -4.75 -8.04 -4.93
N LEU A 13 -4.85 -6.78 -4.49
CA LEU A 13 -5.59 -5.74 -5.18
C LEU A 13 -4.98 -5.38 -6.54
N LEU A 14 -3.66 -5.19 -6.60
CA LEU A 14 -2.95 -4.82 -7.83
C LEU A 14 -3.03 -5.93 -8.88
N ALA A 15 -3.12 -7.20 -8.48
CA ALA A 15 -3.31 -8.31 -9.40
C ALA A 15 -4.62 -8.22 -10.23
N PHE A 16 -5.60 -7.42 -9.79
CA PHE A 16 -6.84 -7.17 -10.54
C PHE A 16 -6.79 -5.90 -11.40
N GLN A 17 -5.70 -5.12 -11.34
CA GLN A 17 -5.60 -3.83 -12.03
C GLN A 17 -4.92 -4.01 -13.40
N PRO A 18 -5.57 -3.65 -14.53
CA PRO A 18 -5.00 -3.85 -15.87
C PRO A 18 -3.67 -3.13 -16.09
N TRP A 19 -3.48 -1.97 -15.44
CA TRP A 19 -2.28 -1.14 -15.52
C TRP A 19 -1.13 -1.63 -14.63
N ALA A 20 -1.39 -2.54 -13.68
CA ALA A 20 -0.39 -3.00 -12.73
C ALA A 20 0.51 -4.12 -13.27
N GLY A 21 0.08 -4.85 -14.31
CA GLY A 21 0.88 -5.93 -14.90
C GLY A 21 1.32 -6.97 -13.85
N GLU A 22 2.56 -7.44 -13.96
CA GLU A 22 3.14 -8.38 -12.99
C GLU A 22 3.44 -7.68 -11.65
N VAL A 23 2.98 -8.28 -10.54
CA VAL A 23 3.16 -7.76 -9.17
C VAL A 23 4.07 -8.70 -8.38
N VAL A 24 5.20 -8.18 -7.87
CA VAL A 24 6.22 -8.93 -7.14
C VAL A 24 6.48 -8.31 -5.78
N ARG A 25 6.54 -9.13 -4.72
CA ARG A 25 6.82 -8.69 -3.33
C ARG A 25 8.32 -8.77 -3.02
N TRP A 26 8.90 -7.77 -2.37
CA TRP A 26 10.37 -7.70 -2.15
C TRP A 26 10.89 -8.42 -0.91
N SER A 27 10.03 -8.69 0.07
CA SER A 27 10.49 -9.32 1.29
C SER A 27 9.44 -10.31 1.77
N VAL A 28 9.70 -11.59 1.58
CA VAL A 28 8.82 -12.67 2.07
C VAL A 28 9.25 -13.18 3.45
N GLU A 29 10.47 -12.88 3.92
CA GLU A 29 11.02 -13.40 5.18
C GLU A 29 11.76 -12.36 6.05
N GLY A 30 11.29 -12.20 7.30
CA GLY A 30 12.10 -12.27 8.53
C GLY A 30 13.08 -11.17 8.98
N GLY A 31 13.25 -10.03 8.29
CA GLY A 31 14.23 -9.00 8.73
C GLY A 31 13.71 -7.55 8.77
N PRO A 32 14.47 -6.60 9.38
CA PRO A 32 14.20 -5.17 9.32
C PRO A 32 14.56 -4.68 7.91
N LYS A 33 13.70 -4.99 6.95
CA LYS A 33 13.87 -4.62 5.55
C LYS A 33 12.63 -3.83 5.12
N PRO A 34 12.78 -2.88 4.18
CA PRO A 34 11.62 -2.26 3.56
C PRO A 34 10.72 -3.34 2.98
N VAL A 35 9.44 -3.23 3.31
CA VAL A 35 8.35 -4.06 2.77
C VAL A 35 7.85 -3.36 1.51
N GLY A 36 7.48 -4.08 0.45
CA GLY A 36 7.10 -3.39 -0.77
C GLY A 36 6.84 -4.25 -1.99
N LEU A 37 6.37 -3.59 -3.04
CA LEU A 37 5.85 -4.20 -4.26
C LEU A 37 6.54 -3.60 -5.49
N THR A 38 6.98 -4.45 -6.42
CA THR A 38 7.21 -4.05 -7.81
C THR A 38 5.98 -4.34 -8.64
N PHE A 39 5.57 -3.39 -9.46
CA PHE A 39 4.49 -3.57 -10.43
C PHE A 39 4.76 -2.77 -11.70
N ALA A 40 3.97 -3.02 -12.74
CA ALA A 40 4.11 -2.45 -14.08
C ALA A 40 5.52 -2.60 -14.66
N GLY A 41 6.20 -3.70 -14.28
CA GLY A 41 7.57 -4.04 -14.68
C GLY A 41 8.68 -3.14 -14.10
N ARG A 42 8.37 -2.01 -13.48
CA ARG A 42 9.39 -1.03 -13.04
C ARG A 42 9.04 -0.18 -11.83
N ILE A 43 7.75 -0.02 -11.51
CA ILE A 43 7.32 0.86 -10.43
C ILE A 43 7.55 0.17 -9.10
N ARG A 44 8.14 0.89 -8.14
CA ARG A 44 8.48 0.35 -6.83
C ARG A 44 7.70 1.07 -5.73
N LEU A 45 6.82 0.35 -5.01
CA LEU A 45 6.13 0.85 -3.82
C LEU A 45 6.82 0.36 -2.55
N GLN A 46 7.50 1.24 -1.84
CA GLN A 46 8.09 0.95 -0.53
C GLN A 46 7.14 1.36 0.59
N LEU A 47 6.79 0.41 1.46
CA LEU A 47 5.93 0.62 2.61
C LEU A 47 6.74 0.89 3.88
N ALA A 48 6.22 1.77 4.73
CA ALA A 48 6.70 2.05 6.08
C ALA A 48 5.51 2.28 7.04
N LEU A 49 5.65 1.89 8.30
CA LEU A 49 4.70 2.25 9.36
C LEU A 49 5.11 3.63 9.92
N GLY A 50 4.18 4.55 10.03
CA GLY A 50 4.38 5.85 10.65
C GLY A 50 3.55 6.03 11.93
N GLY A 51 3.89 7.05 12.71
CA GLY A 51 3.32 7.33 14.03
C GLY A 51 4.03 6.59 15.18
N THR A 52 3.97 7.18 16.37
CA THR A 52 4.33 6.50 17.63
C THR A 52 3.38 5.35 17.85
N THR A 53 3.85 4.12 17.69
CA THR A 53 3.02 2.92 17.80
C THR A 53 3.33 2.19 19.11
N ASP A 54 2.34 2.19 20.01
CA ASP A 54 2.21 1.22 21.11
C ASP A 54 1.66 -0.14 20.59
N ALA A 55 1.64 -0.34 19.27
CA ALA A 55 1.09 -1.53 18.64
C ALA A 55 2.02 -2.73 18.91
N SER A 56 1.57 -3.61 19.79
CA SER A 56 2.19 -4.91 20.09
C SER A 56 2.52 -5.66 18.79
N HIS A 57 3.77 -6.07 18.65
CA HIS A 57 4.35 -6.58 17.41
C HIS A 57 3.88 -7.99 17.00
N ASP A 58 3.14 -8.70 17.87
CA ASP A 58 3.07 -10.16 17.86
C ASP A 58 1.71 -10.77 17.43
N GLY A 59 0.79 -9.99 16.89
CA GLY A 59 -0.52 -10.48 16.44
C GLY A 59 -0.81 -10.20 14.97
N GLN A 60 -1.57 -11.11 14.33
CA GLN A 60 -2.41 -10.73 13.20
C GLN A 60 -3.35 -9.62 13.68
N PRO A 61 -3.29 -8.42 13.10
CA PRO A 61 -4.17 -7.36 13.52
C PRO A 61 -5.61 -7.76 13.15
N ARG A 62 -6.51 -7.82 14.14
CA ARG A 62 -7.90 -8.35 14.02
C ARG A 62 -8.70 -7.70 12.89
N ASP A 63 -8.31 -6.49 12.49
CA ASP A 63 -8.91 -5.71 11.42
C ASP A 63 -8.45 -6.11 10.00
N TRP A 64 -7.47 -7.02 9.89
CA TRP A 64 -6.89 -7.55 8.65
C TRP A 64 -7.29 -9.00 8.35
N ASP A 65 -8.26 -9.54 9.09
CA ASP A 65 -8.81 -10.88 8.92
C ASP A 65 -9.77 -10.92 7.72
N GLY A 66 -9.22 -11.04 6.52
CA GLY A 66 -10.02 -11.16 5.30
C GLY A 66 -9.17 -11.57 4.11
N GLY A 67 -9.61 -12.63 3.42
CA GLY A 67 -9.09 -13.00 2.10
C GLY A 67 -9.28 -11.88 1.06
N PRO A 68 -8.87 -12.11 -0.20
CA PRO A 68 -8.66 -11.06 -1.19
C PRO A 68 -9.88 -10.15 -1.33
N VAL A 69 -9.73 -8.90 -0.89
CA VAL A 69 -10.73 -7.87 -1.08
C VAL A 69 -10.72 -7.49 -2.56
N ARG A 70 -11.78 -7.87 -3.28
CA ARG A 70 -11.94 -7.53 -4.70
C ARG A 70 -12.05 -6.02 -4.82
N SER A 71 -11.03 -5.37 -5.39
CA SER A 71 -11.14 -3.99 -5.84
C SER A 71 -11.73 -3.97 -7.25
N PRO A 72 -12.66 -3.04 -7.57
CA PRO A 72 -13.03 -2.80 -8.96
C PRO A 72 -11.79 -2.41 -9.77
N ALA A 73 -11.76 -2.82 -11.04
CA ALA A 73 -10.70 -2.39 -11.94
C ALA A 73 -10.80 -0.86 -12.12
N VAL A 74 -9.70 -0.18 -11.90
CA VAL A 74 -9.55 1.26 -12.16
C VAL A 74 -9.10 1.41 -13.61
N ASP A 75 -9.89 2.11 -14.41
CA ASP A 75 -9.49 2.51 -15.75
C ASP A 75 -8.47 3.64 -15.65
N ALA A 76 -7.18 3.29 -15.74
CA ALA A 76 -6.08 4.22 -15.64
C ALA A 76 -4.97 3.85 -16.63
N SER A 77 -4.23 4.87 -17.09
CA SER A 77 -3.03 4.73 -17.90
C SER A 77 -1.92 5.64 -17.35
N PRO A 78 -1.45 5.38 -16.11
CA PRO A 78 -0.53 6.28 -15.41
C PRO A 78 0.85 6.32 -16.07
N ARG A 79 1.39 7.52 -16.19
CA ARG A 79 2.68 7.85 -16.84
C ARG A 79 3.56 8.67 -15.92
N THR A 80 2.97 9.52 -15.09
CA THR A 80 3.68 10.30 -14.09
C THR A 80 3.57 9.65 -12.71
N PRO A 81 4.53 9.89 -11.80
CA PRO A 81 4.43 9.30 -10.48
C PRO A 81 3.17 9.73 -9.68
N VAL A 82 2.64 10.93 -9.93
CA VAL A 82 1.38 11.39 -9.33
C VAL A 82 0.21 10.54 -9.83
N GLU A 83 0.13 10.31 -11.15
CA GLU A 83 -0.90 9.45 -11.74
C GLU A 83 -0.82 8.01 -11.22
N TRP A 84 0.39 7.50 -10.98
CA TRP A 84 0.60 6.19 -10.34
C TRP A 84 0.08 6.17 -8.89
N ALA A 85 0.35 7.22 -8.12
CA ALA A 85 -0.14 7.33 -6.75
C ALA A 85 -1.68 7.44 -6.73
N ASP A 86 -2.27 8.22 -7.64
CA ASP A 86 -3.72 8.38 -7.75
C ASP A 86 -4.41 7.09 -8.16
N ALA A 87 -3.88 6.37 -9.17
CA ALA A 87 -4.42 5.08 -9.59
C ALA A 87 -4.37 4.04 -8.46
N LEU A 88 -3.26 4.01 -7.72
CA LEU A 88 -3.11 3.15 -6.55
C LEU A 88 -4.10 3.52 -5.44
N ALA A 89 -4.28 4.82 -5.15
CA ALA A 89 -5.20 5.30 -4.15
C ALA A 89 -6.67 5.01 -4.51
N GLN A 90 -7.05 5.17 -5.77
CA GLN A 90 -8.38 4.81 -6.25
C GLN A 90 -8.64 3.32 -6.10
N ALA A 91 -7.69 2.47 -6.49
CA ALA A 91 -7.84 1.03 -6.35
C ALA A 91 -7.95 0.64 -4.87
N ALA A 92 -7.08 1.17 -4.00
CA ALA A 92 -7.07 0.91 -2.56
C ALA A 92 -8.36 1.40 -1.87
N THR A 93 -8.88 2.57 -2.25
CA THR A 93 -10.17 3.07 -1.79
C THR A 93 -11.32 2.17 -2.23
N GLY A 94 -11.32 1.75 -3.49
CA GLY A 94 -12.37 0.90 -4.08
C GLY A 94 -12.43 -0.51 -3.50
N ALA A 95 -11.35 -1.02 -2.92
CA ALA A 95 -11.37 -2.29 -2.19
C ALA A 95 -12.21 -2.22 -0.91
N ALA A 96 -12.25 -1.10 -0.19
CA ALA A 96 -13.01 -0.97 1.07
C ALA A 96 -12.66 -2.07 2.12
N HIS A 97 -11.38 -2.16 2.49
CA HIS A 97 -10.90 -3.12 3.48
C HIS A 97 -11.29 -2.71 4.92
N PRO A 98 -11.82 -3.60 5.79
CA PRO A 98 -12.25 -3.25 7.16
C PRO A 98 -11.19 -2.59 8.05
N GLY A 99 -9.93 -3.04 7.93
CA GLY A 99 -8.78 -2.41 8.60
C GLY A 99 -8.29 -1.09 8.03
N VAL A 100 -8.95 -0.53 7.01
CA VAL A 100 -8.60 0.74 6.38
C VAL A 100 -9.70 1.76 6.63
N LYS A 101 -9.35 2.87 7.30
CA LYS A 101 -10.22 4.01 7.58
C LYS A 101 -10.23 5.01 6.43
N SER A 102 -9.06 5.38 5.92
CA SER A 102 -8.93 6.28 4.78
C SER A 102 -7.66 5.98 3.99
N VAL A 103 -7.70 6.39 2.73
CA VAL A 103 -6.61 6.27 1.78
C VAL A 103 -6.42 7.63 1.12
N GLU A 104 -5.21 8.15 1.12
CA GLU A 104 -4.89 9.48 0.61
C GLU A 104 -3.59 9.45 -0.18
N THR A 105 -3.51 10.24 -1.25
CA THR A 105 -2.22 10.53 -1.88
C THR A 105 -1.52 11.65 -1.12
N TYR A 106 -0.19 11.60 -1.06
CA TYR A 106 0.61 12.69 -0.46
C TYR A 106 1.82 13.00 -1.33
N ALA A 107 2.19 14.28 -1.36
CA ALA A 107 3.27 14.78 -2.19
C ALA A 107 4.66 14.72 -1.53
N GLN A 108 4.77 14.60 -0.20
CA GLN A 108 6.06 14.69 0.51
C GLN A 108 6.10 13.90 1.82
N TRP A 109 7.25 13.27 2.11
CA TRP A 109 7.65 12.87 3.47
C TRP A 109 8.93 13.62 3.85
N GLY A 110 8.95 14.28 5.02
CA GLY A 110 10.17 14.73 5.71
C GLY A 110 11.14 15.61 4.90
N GLY A 111 10.65 16.46 3.99
CA GLY A 111 11.51 17.30 3.14
C GLY A 111 12.12 16.57 1.93
N SER A 112 11.68 15.36 1.61
CA SER A 112 12.08 14.63 0.41
C SER A 112 11.35 15.16 -0.85
N THR A 113 12.08 15.34 -1.94
CA THR A 113 11.57 15.71 -3.28
C THR A 113 11.04 14.51 -4.09
N LYS A 114 10.88 13.35 -3.44
CA LYS A 114 10.48 12.13 -4.12
C LYS A 114 9.00 12.16 -4.50
N PRO A 115 8.65 11.49 -5.62
CA PRO A 115 7.30 11.51 -6.15
C PRO A 115 6.24 10.94 -5.21
N GLY A 116 5.00 11.35 -5.45
CA GLY A 116 3.84 11.07 -4.60
C GLY A 116 3.67 9.60 -4.19
N GLY A 117 3.11 9.43 -3.00
CA GLY A 117 2.86 8.13 -2.40
C GLY A 117 1.42 7.98 -1.89
N LEU A 118 1.19 6.88 -1.18
CA LEU A 118 -0.09 6.49 -0.60
C LEU A 118 -0.01 6.48 0.92
N ARG A 119 -0.85 7.24 1.60
CA ARG A 119 -1.07 7.12 3.06
C ARG A 119 -2.33 6.31 3.29
N ILE A 120 -2.21 5.23 4.04
CA ILE A 120 -3.32 4.39 4.49
C ILE A 120 -3.46 4.60 5.99
N VAL A 121 -4.57 5.20 6.41
CA VAL A 121 -4.94 5.31 7.82
C VAL A 121 -5.72 4.05 8.17
N CYS A 122 -5.22 3.28 9.13
CA CYS A 122 -5.86 2.07 9.59
C CYS A 122 -7.03 2.38 10.52
N ALA A 123 -7.95 1.43 10.70
CA ALA A 123 -9.11 1.58 11.57
C ALA A 123 -8.74 1.87 13.04
N ASP A 124 -7.58 1.39 13.49
CA ASP A 124 -7.01 1.64 14.83
C ASP A 124 -6.17 2.92 14.93
N GLY A 125 -6.09 3.71 13.86
CA GLY A 125 -5.35 4.97 13.81
C GLY A 125 -3.87 4.84 13.42
N ALA A 126 -3.35 3.62 13.21
CA ALA A 126 -2.00 3.44 12.68
C ALA A 126 -1.91 3.97 11.24
N GLU A 127 -0.80 4.61 10.88
CA GLU A 127 -0.59 5.11 9.51
C GLU A 127 0.46 4.27 8.78
N ILE A 128 0.12 3.83 7.56
CA ILE A 128 1.07 3.14 6.67
C ILE A 128 1.31 4.05 5.47
N PHE A 129 2.59 4.31 5.21
CA PHE A 129 3.05 5.14 4.11
C PHE A 129 3.63 4.26 3.02
N GLY A 130 3.20 4.45 1.78
CA GLY A 130 3.71 3.79 0.59
C GLY A 130 4.33 4.79 -0.37
N SER A 131 5.66 4.81 -0.46
CA SER A 131 6.40 5.71 -1.34
C SER A 131 6.68 5.05 -2.68
N LEU A 132 6.34 5.74 -3.78
CA LEU A 132 6.75 5.32 -5.12
C LEU A 132 8.21 5.72 -5.39
N ILE A 133 8.99 4.78 -5.92
CA ILE A 133 10.42 4.90 -6.22
C ILE A 133 10.67 4.49 -7.67
#